data_AF-A0A2U2HLZ9-F1
#
_entry.id   AF-A0A2U2HLZ9-F1
#
_cell.length_a   1.000
_cell.length_b   1.000
_cell.length_c   1.000
_cell.angle_alpha   90.00
_cell.angle_beta   90.00
_cell.angle_gamma   90.00
#
_symmetry.space_group_name_H-M   'P 1'
#
loop_
_entity.id
_entity.type
_entity.pdbx_description
1 polymer ?
#
loop_
_entity_poly.entity_id
_entity_poly.type
_entity_poly.pdbx_seq_one_letter_code
_entity_poly.pdbx_strand_id
1 'polypeptide(L)' 'MKMLPFRRVQLDRRPVLAIALTGWNQGDTGPRTREAGLNHKLVKPVDYDTLKRLIGESAR' A
#
# COMPACT_ATOMS: atom_id res chain seq x y z
N MET A 1 -1.31 10.23 19.56
CA MET A 1 -0.98 10.09 18.12
C MET A 1 -2.29 10.01 17.34
N LYS A 2 -2.68 11.06 16.60
CA LYS A 2 -4.01 11.13 15.96
C LYS A 2 -3.99 10.28 14.68
N MET A 3 -4.77 9.20 14.69
CA MET A 3 -4.89 8.27 13.56
C MET A 3 -5.85 8.87 12.53
N LEU A 4 -5.34 9.20 11.34
CA LEU A 4 -6.17 9.71 10.24
C LEU A 4 -6.93 8.55 9.57
N PRO A 5 -8.20 8.71 9.21
CA PRO A 5 -8.95 7.67 8.51
C PRO A 5 -8.34 7.42 7.11
N PHE A 6 -8.19 6.14 6.73
CA PHE A 6 -7.83 5.77 5.37
C PHE A 6 -8.99 6.19 4.44
N ARG A 7 -8.76 7.19 3.60
CA ARG A 7 -9.72 7.54 2.55
C ARG A 7 -9.68 6.43 1.50
N ARG A 8 -10.85 5.87 1.16
CA ARG A 8 -10.97 4.90 0.07
C ARG A 8 -10.32 5.47 -1.18
N VAL A 9 -9.36 4.75 -1.74
CA VAL A 9 -8.70 5.16 -2.97
C VAL A 9 -9.66 4.83 -4.11
N GLN A 10 -10.17 5.85 -4.80
CA GLN A 10 -10.87 5.69 -6.08
C GLN A 10 -9.83 5.85 -7.18
N LEU A 11 -9.51 4.76 -7.85
CA LEU A 11 -8.66 4.76 -9.03
C LEU A 11 -9.56 4.89 -10.27
N ASP A 12 -9.15 5.71 -11.22
CA ASP A 12 -9.86 5.91 -12.49
C ASP A 12 -9.91 4.60 -13.29
N ARG A 13 -10.54 4.57 -14.47
CA ARG A 13 -10.65 3.36 -15.31
C ARG A 13 -9.33 2.80 -15.87
N ARG A 14 -8.17 3.31 -15.44
CA ARG A 14 -6.86 2.79 -15.83
C ARG A 14 -6.32 1.91 -14.71
N PRO A 15 -5.66 0.78 -15.02
CA PRO A 15 -5.02 -0.02 -13.99
C PRO A 15 -3.92 0.81 -13.33
N VAL A 16 -4.08 1.09 -12.03
CA VAL A 16 -3.09 1.82 -11.23
C VAL A 16 -2.62 0.90 -10.11
N LEU A 17 -1.30 0.79 -9.97
CA LEU A 17 -0.67 0.13 -8.83
C LEU A 17 -0.78 1.03 -7.60
N ALA A 18 -1.55 0.60 -6.59
CA ALA A 18 -1.66 1.29 -5.31
C ALA A 18 -1.03 0.46 -4.19
N ILE A 19 -0.07 1.05 -3.48
CA ILE A 19 0.72 0.39 -2.42
C ILE A 19 0.59 1.21 -1.13
N ALA A 20 0.19 0.58 -0.03
CA ALA A 20 0.21 1.22 1.28
C ALA A 20 1.64 1.36 1.79
N LEU A 21 2.09 2.58 2.10
CA LEU A 21 3.40 2.82 2.73
C LEU A 21 3.23 3.11 4.22
N THR A 22 3.65 2.17 5.05
CA THR A 22 3.46 2.18 6.52
C THR A 22 4.76 2.44 7.29
N GLY A 23 4.64 3.00 8.50
CA GLY A 23 5.80 3.26 9.39
C GLY A 23 6.21 2.06 10.26
N TRP A 24 7.32 2.21 10.98
CA TRP A 24 8.02 1.17 11.76
C TRP A 24 7.21 0.54 12.90
N ASN A 25 6.12 1.17 13.33
CA ASN A 25 5.33 0.70 14.46
C ASN A 25 3.87 0.54 14.06
N GLN A 26 3.52 -0.59 13.46
CA GLN A 26 2.13 -0.92 13.14
C GLN A 26 1.86 -2.39 13.41
N GLY A 27 1.42 -2.65 14.64
CA GLY A 27 0.50 -3.75 14.90
C GLY A 27 -0.65 -3.68 13.89
N ASP A 28 -0.83 -4.78 13.19
CA ASP A 28 -2.05 -5.19 12.49
C ASP A 28 -2.71 -4.16 11.53
N THR A 29 -1.94 -3.55 10.64
CA THR A 29 -2.52 -2.79 9.51
C THR A 29 -2.89 -3.63 8.29
N GLY A 30 -2.75 -4.96 8.37
CA GLY A 30 -3.16 -5.89 7.32
C GLY A 30 -4.66 -5.76 6.97
N PRO A 31 -5.57 -5.91 7.94
CA PRO A 31 -7.01 -5.81 7.71
C PRO A 31 -7.42 -4.45 7.10
N ARG A 32 -6.87 -3.36 7.62
CA ARG A 32 -7.19 -1.98 7.18
C ARG A 32 -6.65 -1.64 5.78
N THR A 33 -5.49 -2.17 5.42
CA THR A 33 -4.91 -2.02 4.07
C THR A 33 -5.85 -2.65 3.04
N ARG A 34 -6.35 -3.85 3.36
CA ARG A 34 -7.29 -4.58 2.52
C ARG A 34 -8.65 -3.89 2.42
N GLU A 35 -9.19 -3.39 3.53
CA GLU A 35 -10.45 -2.63 3.57
C GLU A 35 -10.40 -1.34 2.72
N ALA A 36 -9.24 -0.70 2.63
CA ALA A 36 -9.04 0.49 1.80
C ALA A 36 -8.94 0.19 0.29
N GLY A 37 -8.96 -1.09 -0.11
CA GLY A 37 -8.75 -1.52 -1.49
C GLY A 37 -7.27 -1.54 -1.91
N LEU A 38 -6.35 -1.50 -0.96
CA LEU A 38 -4.91 -1.61 -1.20
C LEU A 38 -4.51 -3.08 -1.05
N ASN A 39 -4.00 -3.66 -2.12
CA ASN A 39 -3.62 -5.08 -2.15
C ASN A 39 -2.13 -5.30 -1.83
N HIS A 40 -1.37 -4.21 -1.72
CA HIS A 40 0.07 -4.24 -1.47
C HIS A 40 0.42 -3.30 -0.31
N LYS A 41 1.46 -3.67 0.45
CA LYS A 41 1.99 -2.91 1.57
C LYS A 41 3.51 -2.92 1.54
N LEU A 42 4.11 -1.78 1.86
CA LEU A 42 5.52 -1.60 2.16
C LEU A 42 5.65 -1.00 3.56
N VAL A 43 6.65 -1.45 4.30
CA VAL A 43 7.02 -0.89 5.61
C VAL A 43 8.28 -0.05 5.42
N LYS A 44 8.39 1.08 6.12
CA LYS A 44 9.64 1.84 6.17
C LYS A 44 10.63 1.13 7.12
N PRO A 45 11.93 1.06 6.80
CA PRO A 45 12.56 1.59 5.59
C PRO A 45 12.19 0.72 4.38
N VAL A 46 11.94 1.36 3.23
CA VAL A 46 11.47 0.65 2.04
C VAL A 46 12.58 -0.26 1.52
N ASP A 47 12.28 -1.54 1.37
CA ASP A 47 13.10 -2.45 0.58
C ASP A 47 12.90 -2.16 -0.92
N TYR A 48 13.96 -1.71 -1.58
CA TYR A 48 13.97 -1.37 -2.99
C TYR A 48 13.78 -2.57 -3.91
N ASP A 49 14.21 -3.76 -3.51
CA ASP A 49 14.03 -4.96 -4.34
C ASP A 49 12.56 -5.40 -4.32
N THR A 50 11.92 -5.34 -3.16
CA THR A 50 10.47 -5.53 -3.06
C THR A 50 9.69 -4.49 -3.87
N LEU A 51 10.06 -3.21 -3.81
CA LEU A 51 9.41 -2.15 -4.61
C LEU A 51 9.57 -2.40 -6.12
N LYS A 52 10.78 -2.70 -6.58
CA LYS A 52 11.07 -3.02 -7.99
C LYS A 52 10.22 -4.18 -8.49
N ARG A 53 10.08 -5.24 -7.69
CA ARG A 53 9.23 -6.40 -8.02
C ARG A 53 7.76 -6.00 -8.20
N LEU A 54 7.19 -5.24 -7.27
CA LEU A 54 5.78 -4.81 -7.34
C LEU A 54 5.49 -3.95 -8.57
N ILE A 55 6.42 -3.05 -8.92
CA ILE A 55 6.32 -2.22 -10.14
C ILE A 55 6.36 -3.11 -11.39
N GLY A 56 7.29 -4.07 -11.45
CA GLY A 56 7.44 -4.97 -12.59
C GLY A 56 6.24 -5.92 -12.80
N GLU A 57 5.62 -6.38 -11.71
CA GLU A 57 4.40 -7.21 -11.77
C GLU A 57 3.18 -6.43 -12.31
N SER A 58 3.15 -5.11 -12.10
CA SER A 58 1.99 -4.26 -12.44
C SER A 58 2.05 -3.64 -13.84
N ALA A 59 3.20 -3.69 -14.50
CA ALA A 59 3.41 -3.15 -15.84
C ALA A 59 3.05 -4.16 -16.96
N ARG A 60 2.51 -5.32 -16.60
CA ARG A 60 2.04 -6.37 -17.52
C ARG A 60 0.54 -6.23 -17.77
#